data_AF-A0A9E4M7B6-F1
#
_entry.id   AF-A0A9E4M7B6-F1
#
_cell.length_a   1.000
_cell.length_b   1.000
_cell.length_c   1.000
_cell.angle_alpha   90.00
_cell.angle_beta   90.00
_cell.angle_gamma   90.00
#
_symmetry.space_group_name_H-M   'P 1'
#
loop_
_entity.id
_entity.type
_entity.pdbx_description
1 polymer ?
#
loop_
_entity_poly.entity_id
_entity_poly.type
_entity_poly.pdbx_seq_one_letter_code
_entity_poly.pdbx_strand_id
1 'polypeptide(L)'
;MELTQEQYKRIADAFPKQRGNVKVSNLDALNGILHILEQGCKWRALPSRFGPWHTIYMRFSRWAHSGVLTQVFERLQQEQLINPQVLGLDSTSVKVHPDGSGALRKHGPQAIGRSRAGLTTKIHMVAADARTAIIYALSPGQDHDAPHGR
;
A
#
# COMPACT_ATOMS: atom_id res chain seq x y z
N MET A 1 -12.86 -4.11 -10.63
CA MET A 1 -13.41 -4.98 -9.58
C MET A 1 -14.45 -4.20 -8.78
N GLU A 2 -15.61 -4.81 -8.55
CA GLU A 2 -16.67 -4.25 -7.72
C GLU A 2 -17.29 -5.40 -6.91
N LEU A 3 -17.34 -5.26 -5.59
CA LEU A 3 -17.84 -6.27 -4.68
C LEU A 3 -19.36 -6.21 -4.57
N THR A 4 -19.99 -7.38 -4.55
CA THR A 4 -21.42 -7.49 -4.26
C THR A 4 -21.71 -7.37 -2.76
N GLN A 5 -22.96 -7.12 -2.41
CA GLN A 5 -23.39 -7.10 -1.00
C GLN A 5 -23.11 -8.43 -0.29
N GLU A 6 -23.22 -9.56 -1.00
CA GLU A 6 -22.94 -10.88 -0.45
C GLU A 6 -21.46 -11.09 -0.18
N GLN A 7 -20.59 -10.67 -1.10
CA GLN A 7 -19.14 -10.72 -0.91
C GLN A 7 -18.72 -9.81 0.25
N TYR A 8 -19.29 -8.60 0.33
CA TYR A 8 -19.04 -7.68 1.44
C TYR A 8 -19.40 -8.26 2.80
N LYS A 9 -20.50 -9.01 2.92
CA LYS A 9 -20.90 -9.65 4.18
C LYS A 9 -19.82 -10.58 4.75
N ARG A 10 -19.01 -11.22 3.89
CA ARG A 10 -17.94 -12.15 4.30
C ARG A 10 -16.73 -11.45 4.92
N ILE A 11 -16.60 -10.14 4.70
CA ILE A 11 -15.47 -9.32 5.15
C ILE A 11 -15.92 -8.17 6.06
N ALA A 12 -17.21 -8.10 6.40
CA ALA A 12 -17.81 -6.95 7.08
C ALA A 12 -17.25 -6.75 8.50
N ASP A 13 -16.72 -7.80 9.11
CA ASP A 13 -16.05 -7.82 10.41
C ASP A 13 -14.70 -7.08 10.41
N ALA A 14 -14.04 -6.99 9.25
CA ALA A 14 -12.80 -6.21 9.08
C ALA A 14 -13.04 -4.69 9.07
N PHE A 15 -14.30 -4.24 9.09
CA PHE A 15 -14.62 -2.82 9.05
C PHE A 15 -15.03 -2.26 10.41
N PRO A 16 -14.65 -1.00 10.71
CA PRO A 16 -15.20 -0.31 11.87
C PRO A 16 -16.71 -0.11 11.70
N LYS A 17 -17.45 -0.29 12.80
CA LYS A 17 -18.87 0.05 12.86
C LYS A 17 -19.07 1.54 12.57
N GLN A 18 -19.87 1.84 11.55
CA GLN A 18 -20.22 3.21 11.22
C GLN A 18 -21.06 3.82 12.35
N ARG A 19 -20.67 5.01 12.83
CA ARG A 19 -21.36 5.75 13.89
C ARG A 19 -21.87 7.09 13.35
N GLY A 20 -23.08 7.47 13.76
CA GLY A 20 -23.72 8.71 13.33
C GLY A 20 -24.36 8.62 11.95
N ASN A 21 -24.67 9.78 11.36
CA ASN A 21 -25.42 9.87 10.11
C ASN A 21 -24.48 9.73 8.89
N VAL A 22 -24.15 8.49 8.54
CA VAL A 22 -23.18 8.18 7.48
C VAL A 22 -23.89 7.97 6.14
N LYS A 23 -23.65 8.87 5.18
CA LYS A 23 -24.30 8.83 3.85
C LYS A 23 -23.71 7.82 2.86
N VAL A 24 -22.46 7.40 3.06
CA VAL A 24 -21.75 6.46 2.16
C VAL A 24 -21.49 5.17 2.91
N SER A 25 -22.01 4.05 2.42
CA SER A 25 -21.82 2.75 3.06
C SER A 25 -20.33 2.34 3.04
N ASN A 26 -19.94 1.37 3.88
CA ASN A 26 -18.56 0.86 3.81
C ASN A 26 -18.30 0.13 2.49
N LEU A 27 -19.32 -0.53 1.92
CA LEU A 27 -19.24 -1.18 0.62
C LEU A 27 -18.98 -0.18 -0.50
N ASP A 28 -19.77 0.89 -0.60
CA ASP A 28 -19.60 1.89 -1.67
C ASP A 28 -18.23 2.57 -1.59
N ALA A 29 -17.78 2.87 -0.37
CA ALA A 29 -16.46 3.42 -0.16
C ALA A 29 -15.35 2.43 -0.56
N LEU A 30 -15.48 1.15 -0.21
CA LEU A 30 -14.52 0.11 -0.59
C LEU A 30 -14.48 -0.08 -2.11
N ASN A 31 -15.65 -0.18 -2.77
CA ASN A 31 -15.74 -0.31 -4.22
C ASN A 31 -15.14 0.90 -4.94
N GLY A 32 -15.37 2.11 -4.42
CA GLY A 32 -14.73 3.32 -4.93
C GLY A 32 -13.20 3.28 -4.80
N ILE A 33 -12.68 2.80 -3.67
CA ILE A 33 -11.23 2.63 -3.45
C ILE A 33 -10.65 1.58 -4.40
N LEU A 34 -11.27 0.41 -4.51
CA LEU A 34 -10.83 -0.67 -5.41
C LEU A 34 -10.82 -0.20 -6.87
N HIS A 35 -11.79 0.61 -7.29
CA HIS A 35 -11.81 1.20 -8.63
C HIS A 35 -10.60 2.11 -8.89
N ILE A 36 -10.24 2.97 -7.93
CA ILE A 36 -9.03 3.81 -8.05
C ILE A 36 -7.78 2.94 -8.16
N LEU A 37 -7.66 1.90 -7.33
CA LEU A 37 -6.48 1.04 -7.29
C LEU A 37 -6.31 0.21 -8.56
N GLU A 38 -7.41 -0.29 -9.14
CA GLU A 38 -7.37 -1.09 -10.35
C GLU A 38 -7.15 -0.23 -11.61
N GLN A 39 -7.74 0.95 -11.68
CA GLN A 39 -7.70 1.80 -12.88
C GLN A 39 -6.59 2.86 -12.84
N GLY A 40 -5.98 3.11 -11.68
CA GLY A 40 -4.93 4.12 -11.49
C GLY A 40 -5.38 5.55 -11.79
N CYS A 41 -6.68 5.84 -11.70
CA CYS A 41 -7.22 7.15 -12.09
C CYS A 41 -7.14 8.19 -10.95
N LYS A 42 -7.25 9.47 -11.29
CA LYS A 42 -7.26 10.57 -10.30
C LYS A 42 -8.53 10.47 -9.44
N TRP A 43 -8.44 10.77 -8.14
CA TRP A 43 -9.60 10.79 -7.24
C TRP A 43 -10.80 11.58 -7.76
N ARG A 44 -10.57 12.75 -8.39
CA ARG A 44 -11.65 13.57 -8.97
C ARG A 44 -12.35 12.93 -10.17
N ALA A 45 -11.73 11.93 -10.79
CA ALA A 45 -12.31 11.16 -11.89
C ALA A 45 -13.09 9.92 -11.41
N LEU A 46 -13.21 9.72 -10.09
CA LEU A 46 -13.99 8.62 -9.54
C LEU A 46 -15.46 8.73 -10.01
N PRO A 47 -16.03 7.65 -10.56
CA PRO A 47 -17.44 7.64 -10.97
C PRO A 47 -18.37 8.00 -9.79
N SER A 48 -19.31 8.91 -10.04
CA SER A 48 -20.25 9.40 -9.02
C SER A 48 -21.14 8.31 -8.42
N ARG A 49 -21.29 7.16 -9.09
CA ARG A 49 -22.03 6.00 -8.59
C ARG A 49 -21.49 5.45 -7.27
N PHE A 50 -20.20 5.60 -7.00
CA PHE A 50 -19.60 5.18 -5.73
C PHE A 50 -19.86 6.19 -4.59
N GLY A 51 -20.25 7.42 -4.94
CA GLY A 51 -20.46 8.53 -4.02
C GLY A 51 -19.49 9.68 -4.23
N PRO A 52 -19.54 10.71 -3.38
CA PRO A 52 -18.69 11.89 -3.52
C PRO A 52 -17.20 11.54 -3.35
N TRP A 53 -16.38 11.83 -4.37
CA TRP A 53 -14.96 11.47 -4.38
C TRP A 53 -14.20 11.92 -3.11
N HIS A 54 -14.52 13.12 -2.61
CA HIS A 54 -13.86 13.67 -1.42
C HIS A 54 -14.15 12.84 -0.17
N THR A 55 -15.39 12.37 -0.02
CA THR A 55 -15.81 11.50 1.10
C THR A 55 -15.06 10.17 1.08
N ILE A 56 -14.90 9.59 -0.12
CA ILE A 56 -14.20 8.31 -0.31
C ILE A 56 -12.70 8.48 -0.05
N TYR A 57 -12.08 9.53 -0.60
CA TYR A 57 -10.68 9.86 -0.32
C TYR A 57 -10.39 10.04 1.18
N MET A 58 -11.23 10.80 1.88
CA MET A 58 -11.06 11.00 3.33
C MET A 58 -11.18 9.70 4.11
N ARG A 59 -12.05 8.78 3.66
CA ARG A 59 -12.21 7.47 4.28
C ARG A 59 -11.02 6.54 3.97
N PHE A 60 -10.54 6.54 2.73
CA PHE A 60 -9.30 5.87 2.33
C PHE A 60 -8.13 6.29 3.21
N SER A 61 -7.88 7.60 3.33
CA SER A 61 -6.76 8.15 4.12
C SER A 61 -6.83 7.72 5.59
N ARG A 62 -8.04 7.75 6.18
CA ARG A 62 -8.28 7.32 7.56
C ARG A 62 -8.06 5.82 7.73
N TRP A 63 -8.61 4.99 6.84
CA TRP A 63 -8.48 3.53 6.92
C TRP A 63 -7.06 3.05 6.63
N ALA A 64 -6.31 3.75 5.77
CA ALA A 64 -4.88 3.49 5.54
C ALA A 64 -4.08 3.75 6.82
N HIS A 65 -4.25 4.92 7.45
CA HIS A 65 -3.53 5.26 8.69
C HIS A 65 -3.89 4.36 9.87
N SER A 66 -5.14 3.89 9.95
CA SER A 66 -5.59 3.04 11.06
C SER A 66 -5.39 1.54 10.82
N GLY A 67 -4.80 1.13 9.69
CA GLY A 67 -4.58 -0.28 9.34
C GLY A 67 -5.84 -1.06 8.93
N VAL A 68 -7.00 -0.39 8.79
CA VAL A 68 -8.25 -1.04 8.35
C VAL A 68 -8.10 -1.57 6.92
N LEU A 69 -7.45 -0.82 6.03
CA LEU A 69 -7.23 -1.31 4.67
C LEU A 69 -6.39 -2.59 4.64
N THR A 70 -5.34 -2.69 5.47
CA THR A 70 -4.52 -3.90 5.57
C THR A 70 -5.39 -5.11 5.96
N GLN A 71 -6.18 -5.00 7.02
CA GLN A 71 -7.08 -6.06 7.48
C GLN A 71 -8.12 -6.45 6.41
N VAL A 72 -8.68 -5.45 5.73
CA VAL A 72 -9.65 -5.67 4.64
C VAL A 72 -9.01 -6.41 3.48
N PHE A 73 -7.79 -6.02 3.05
CA PHE A 73 -7.08 -6.72 1.97
C PHE A 73 -6.69 -8.14 2.35
N GLU A 74 -6.25 -8.37 3.58
CA GLU A 74 -6.01 -9.73 4.10
C GLU A 74 -7.29 -10.57 4.05
N ARG A 75 -8.42 -10.01 4.50
CA ARG A 75 -9.70 -10.73 4.50
C ARG A 75 -10.21 -10.99 3.09
N LEU A 76 -10.05 -10.04 2.17
CA LEU A 76 -10.38 -10.22 0.74
C LEU A 76 -9.57 -11.37 0.12
N GLN A 77 -8.29 -11.54 0.49
CA GLN A 77 -7.46 -12.66 0.03
C GLN A 77 -7.92 -13.98 0.65
N GLN A 78 -8.18 -14.01 1.96
CA GLN A 78 -8.64 -15.21 2.67
C GLN A 78 -9.97 -15.73 2.12
N GLU A 79 -10.90 -14.83 1.78
CA GLU A 79 -12.18 -15.14 1.15
C GLU A 79 -12.08 -15.40 -0.35
N GLN A 80 -10.86 -15.38 -0.92
CA GLN A 80 -10.58 -15.57 -2.35
C GLN A 80 -11.35 -14.60 -3.24
N LEU A 81 -11.71 -13.43 -2.71
CA LEU A 81 -12.42 -12.37 -3.43
C LEU A 81 -11.45 -11.56 -4.30
N ILE A 82 -10.18 -11.48 -3.87
CA ILE A 82 -9.08 -11.00 -4.70
C ILE A 82 -8.04 -12.10 -4.85
N ASN A 83 -7.49 -12.23 -6.04
CA ASN A 83 -6.34 -13.08 -6.32
C ASN A 83 -5.20 -12.20 -6.82
N PRO A 84 -4.29 -11.73 -5.94
CA PRO A 84 -3.12 -11.01 -6.40
C PRO A 84 -2.27 -11.96 -7.25
N GLN A 85 -2.38 -11.84 -8.58
CA GLN A 85 -1.76 -12.80 -9.51
C GLN A 85 -0.23 -12.69 -9.54
N VAL A 86 0.36 -11.55 -9.19
CA VAL A 86 1.81 -11.40 -9.00
C VAL A 86 2.08 -10.25 -8.02
N LEU A 87 2.71 -10.53 -6.89
CA LEU A 87 3.41 -9.53 -6.08
C LEU A 87 4.88 -9.65 -6.44
N GLY A 88 5.35 -8.80 -7.35
CA GLY A 88 6.77 -8.73 -7.67
C GLY A 88 7.47 -7.96 -6.57
N LEU A 89 8.23 -8.66 -5.72
CA LEU A 89 9.24 -8.03 -4.89
C LEU A 89 10.55 -8.02 -5.68
N ASP A 90 11.01 -6.83 -5.99
CA ASP A 90 12.34 -6.61 -6.55
C ASP A 90 13.06 -5.53 -5.73
N SER A 91 14.37 -5.50 -5.83
CA SER A 91 15.18 -4.51 -5.14
C SER A 91 16.21 -3.85 -6.05
N THR A 92 16.49 -2.58 -5.81
CA THR A 92 17.54 -1.85 -6.52
C THR A 92 18.49 -1.16 -5.55
N SER A 93 19.77 -1.12 -5.90
CA SER A 93 20.82 -0.49 -5.10
C SER A 93 21.19 0.86 -5.66
N VAL A 94 21.03 1.91 -4.85
CA VAL A 94 21.36 3.29 -5.20
C VAL A 94 22.64 3.69 -4.47
N LYS A 95 23.56 4.33 -5.21
CA LYS A 95 24.82 4.84 -4.64
C LYS A 95 24.57 6.05 -3.77
N VAL A 96 25.16 6.04 -2.58
CA VAL A 96 25.07 7.18 -1.66
C VAL A 96 25.93 8.32 -2.21
N HIS A 97 25.36 9.53 -2.20
CA HIS A 97 26.10 10.74 -2.57
C HIS A 97 27.32 10.92 -1.64
N PRO A 98 28.47 11.41 -2.13
CA PRO A 98 29.65 11.62 -1.28
C PRO A 98 29.36 12.36 0.03
N ASP A 99 28.55 13.41 -0.02
CA ASP A 99 28.15 14.22 1.15
C ASP A 99 27.27 13.47 2.16
N GLY A 100 26.67 12.35 1.77
CA GLY A 100 25.86 11.50 2.65
C GLY A 100 26.68 10.55 3.53
N SER A 101 28.01 10.50 3.38
CA SER A 101 28.87 9.47 3.99
C SER A 101 29.68 9.91 5.21
N GLY A 102 29.70 11.21 5.54
CA GLY A 102 30.60 11.78 6.56
C GLY A 102 29.95 12.22 7.88
N ALA A 103 28.62 12.24 7.96
CA ALA A 103 27.93 12.73 9.15
C ALA A 103 27.91 11.70 10.29
N LEU A 104 28.11 12.16 11.53
CA LEU A 104 27.90 11.35 12.73
C LEU A 104 26.45 10.85 12.79
N ARG A 105 26.27 9.55 13.04
CA ARG A 105 24.94 8.91 13.14
C ARG A 105 24.21 9.38 14.40
N LYS A 106 23.39 10.43 14.28
CA LYS A 106 22.62 10.99 15.41
C LYS A 106 21.29 10.26 15.69
N HIS A 107 20.72 9.57 14.70
CA HIS A 107 19.35 9.01 14.76
C HIS A 107 19.27 7.54 14.33
N GLY A 108 20.27 6.73 14.67
CA GLY A 108 20.26 5.29 14.35
C GLY A 108 20.67 4.96 12.91
N PRO A 109 20.32 3.76 12.39
CA PRO A 109 20.71 3.30 11.06
C PRO A 109 20.08 4.15 9.95
N GLN A 110 20.86 4.53 8.94
CA GLN A 110 20.39 5.35 7.80
C GLN A 110 20.19 4.53 6.52
N ALA A 111 20.06 3.20 6.64
CA ALA A 111 19.99 2.28 5.50
C ALA A 111 21.18 2.41 4.51
N ILE A 112 22.36 2.82 5.00
CA ILE A 112 23.60 2.91 4.22
C ILE A 112 24.51 1.76 4.60
N GLY A 113 25.07 1.07 3.61
CA GLY A 113 26.12 0.09 3.86
C GLY A 113 26.98 -0.22 2.64
N ARG A 114 27.99 -1.08 2.82
CA ARG A 114 29.05 -1.33 1.83
C ARG A 114 28.68 -2.48 0.90
N SER A 115 28.41 -2.17 -0.37
CA SER A 115 28.32 -3.14 -1.46
C SER A 115 29.59 -3.11 -2.33
N ARG A 116 29.62 -3.91 -3.41
CA ARG A 116 30.71 -3.86 -4.41
C ARG A 116 30.87 -2.48 -5.07
N ALA A 117 29.81 -1.67 -5.12
CA ALA A 117 29.83 -0.33 -5.73
C ALA A 117 30.21 0.79 -4.75
N GLY A 118 30.60 0.45 -3.51
CA GLY A 118 30.89 1.39 -2.42
C GLY A 118 29.72 1.50 -1.45
N LEU A 119 29.49 2.72 -0.93
CA LEU A 119 28.35 2.96 -0.04
C LEU A 119 27.06 3.05 -0.85
N THR A 120 26.12 2.15 -0.56
CA THR A 120 24.83 2.07 -1.24
C THR A 120 23.70 1.86 -0.24
N THR A 121 22.49 2.25 -0.66
CA THR A 121 21.21 1.95 -0.02
C THR A 121 20.41 1.09 -0.98
N LYS A 122 19.76 0.05 -0.46
CA LYS A 122 18.88 -0.79 -1.24
C LYS A 122 17.42 -0.42 -0.98
N ILE A 123 16.67 -0.26 -2.06
CA ILE A 123 15.23 -0.04 -2.06
C ILE A 123 14.59 -1.37 -2.42
N HIS A 124 13.88 -1.99 -1.48
CA HIS A 124 12.99 -3.12 -1.74
C HIS A 124 11.63 -2.57 -2.09
N MET A 125 11.01 -3.05 -3.16
CA MET A 125 9.72 -2.54 -3.60
C MET A 125 8.82 -3.70 -4.02
N VAL A 126 7.59 -3.66 -3.52
CA VAL A 126 6.50 -4.51 -4.00
C VAL A 126 5.66 -3.65 -4.95
N ALA A 127 5.52 -4.10 -6.19
CA ALA A 127 4.71 -3.42 -7.18
C ALA A 127 3.49 -4.27 -7.58
N ALA A 128 2.35 -3.60 -7.75
CA ALA A 128 1.14 -4.22 -8.33
C ALA A 128 1.27 -4.34 -9.86
N ASP A 129 1.90 -3.34 -10.47
CA ASP A 129 2.15 -3.24 -11.91
C ASP A 129 3.32 -2.26 -12.17
N ALA A 130 3.68 -2.04 -13.43
CA ALA A 130 4.81 -1.19 -13.84
C ALA A 130 4.71 0.30 -13.43
N ARG A 131 3.56 0.75 -12.92
CA ARG A 131 3.27 2.14 -12.54
C ARG A 131 2.80 2.28 -11.09
N THR A 132 2.57 1.17 -10.40
CA THR A 132 1.95 1.17 -9.06
C THR A 132 2.84 0.45 -8.05
N ALA A 133 3.60 1.22 -7.27
CA ALA A 133 4.29 0.71 -6.08
C ALA A 133 3.30 0.59 -4.91
N ILE A 134 3.28 -0.57 -4.24
CA ILE A 134 2.43 -0.85 -3.08
C ILE A 134 3.14 -0.46 -1.78
N ILE A 135 4.35 -1.00 -1.58
CA ILE A 135 5.17 -0.75 -0.39
C ILE A 135 6.64 -0.73 -0.78
N TYR A 136 7.43 0.07 -0.07
CA TYR A 136 8.88 0.05 -0.17
C TYR A 136 9.54 0.01 1.21
N ALA A 137 10.73 -0.57 1.27
CA ALA A 137 11.58 -0.59 2.45
C ALA A 137 13.02 -0.22 2.06
N LEU A 138 13.72 0.47 2.96
CA LEU A 138 15.13 0.81 2.78
C LEU A 138 15.99 -0.08 3.66
N SER A 139 17.07 -0.61 3.09
CA SER A 139 18.07 -1.40 3.82
C SER A 139 19.49 -1.01 3.40
N PRO A 140 20.51 -1.32 4.22
CA PRO A 140 21.90 -1.18 3.82
C PRO A 140 22.21 -1.95 2.54
N GLY A 141 23.08 -1.40 1.69
CA GLY A 141 23.36 -1.94 0.36
C GLY A 141 23.89 -3.38 0.28
N GLN A 142 24.47 -3.92 1.35
CA GLN A 142 24.91 -5.31 1.45
C GLN A 142 23.81 -6.28 1.85
N ASP A 143 22.64 -5.78 2.22
CA ASP A 143 21.54 -6.61 2.67
C ASP A 143 20.94 -7.37 1.50
N HIS A 144 20.47 -8.59 1.75
CA HIS A 144 19.89 -9.48 0.74
C HIS A 144 18.36 -9.39 0.79
N ASP A 145 17.66 -9.86 -0.23
CA ASP A 145 16.24 -9.56 -0.41
C ASP A 145 15.33 -10.54 0.35
N ALA A 146 15.83 -11.74 0.62
CA ALA A 146 15.08 -12.80 1.30
C ALA A 146 14.47 -12.42 2.68
N PRO A 147 15.11 -11.60 3.54
CA PRO A 147 14.53 -11.13 4.79
C PRO A 147 13.38 -10.12 4.60
N HIS A 148 13.30 -9.47 3.44
CA HIS A 148 12.32 -8.42 3.14
C HIS A 148 11.10 -8.92 2.36
N GLY A 149 11.15 -10.17 1.88
CA GLY A 149 10.05 -10.83 1.16
C GLY A 149 9.23 -11.82 2.00
N ARG A 150 9.18 -11.64 3.33
CA ARG A 150 8.35 -12.42 4.24
C ARG A 150 7.13 -11.65 4.70
#